data_AF-A0A9P4YF40-F1
#
_entry.id   AF-A0A9P4YF40-F1
#
_cell.length_a   1.000
_cell.length_b   1.000
_cell.length_c   1.000
_cell.angle_alpha   90.00
_cell.angle_beta   90.00
_cell.angle_gamma   90.00
#
_symmetry.space_group_name_H-M   'P 1'
#
loop_
_entity.id
_entity.type
_entity.pdbx_description
1 polymer ?
#
loop_
_entity_poly.entity_id
_entity_poly.type
_entity_poly.pdbx_seq_one_letter_code
_entity_poly.pdbx_strand_id
1 'polypeptide(L)'
;MEEAESHGRVVGWKLIAPANVDMQSLRKVLPVNEIRNISLFQHGDWDPNWLVAFTSSIERDDWWVIQLRDKASATESQPQCPSDGRLIQLQQAHAITGQCGYASNKHRYRSFAKLANSISGMVVAHSNADCLSKLKLCHFPKVEYQVLGVDNEVPATSVCYKASDLPHQLRVASPLSSRGKAIIKDTIYLSYKGINHRTREAIVVATGFFAVPVSHLGMAILASDSNLSFKPRSRKFAIRFLTRTGVPIIEQLFSWLQRLTNTVLALGFIYRKKFAVTSISSSKISFTYPSSSGSLRASISFQYIDTPPPLLLPDNQQAKIKGDKRPLTRLRMSLDLHGKNPHRRIMESLTAILNDPSAGLGFTLELLTLTLPLLEAVETILAESRDRSRAVVRIAARSAKMYHISYPFLQYRFHLTMKQRRQRISWLLRNGTIPNVRMSQVALESELTNKILKVNGDGWRGLGDGAMAEADNPVSLIMVLDNIIKTHVAQQRTQAAANGAGKVMKVDGNQSNAAAASLSNSSGTSQPAAVTATSTTGVLAPNSESDISKQANNGSIITID
;
A
#
# COMPACT_ATOMS: atom_id res chain seq x y z
N MET A 1 0.49 -11.24 -53.63
CA MET A 1 -0.44 -10.22 -53.09
C MET A 1 -1.77 -10.84 -52.65
N GLU A 2 -2.63 -11.29 -53.58
CA GLU A 2 -3.99 -11.79 -53.28
C GLU A 2 -4.05 -12.87 -52.17
N GLU A 3 -3.09 -13.79 -52.16
CA GLU A 3 -2.90 -14.80 -51.09
C GLU A 3 -2.79 -14.17 -49.68
N ALA A 4 -1.98 -13.11 -49.54
CA ALA A 4 -1.80 -12.39 -48.29
C ALA A 4 -3.05 -11.60 -47.88
N GLU A 5 -3.82 -11.08 -48.85
CA GLU A 5 -5.12 -10.45 -48.55
C GLU A 5 -6.18 -11.46 -48.13
N SER A 6 -6.25 -12.60 -48.82
CA SER A 6 -7.17 -13.70 -48.52
C SER A 6 -6.91 -14.23 -47.11
N HIS A 7 -5.66 -14.57 -46.81
CA HIS A 7 -5.28 -15.02 -45.47
C HIS A 7 -5.44 -13.92 -44.40
N GLY A 8 -5.18 -12.66 -44.73
CA GLY A 8 -5.45 -11.51 -43.86
C GLY A 8 -6.93 -11.43 -43.46
N ARG A 9 -7.84 -11.55 -44.43
CA ARG A 9 -9.30 -11.59 -44.17
C ARG A 9 -9.70 -12.80 -43.31
N VAL A 10 -9.11 -13.98 -43.55
CA VAL A 10 -9.36 -15.20 -42.75
C VAL A 10 -8.95 -15.06 -41.28
N VAL A 11 -7.88 -14.32 -40.96
CA VAL A 11 -7.49 -14.00 -39.56
C VAL A 11 -8.23 -12.78 -38.98
N GLY A 12 -9.24 -12.26 -39.69
CA GLY A 12 -10.08 -11.14 -39.22
C GLY A 12 -9.49 -9.74 -39.45
N TRP A 13 -8.46 -9.60 -40.28
CA TRP A 13 -7.91 -8.30 -40.63
C TRP A 13 -8.76 -7.62 -41.72
N LYS A 14 -9.06 -6.35 -41.51
CA LYS A 14 -9.78 -5.50 -42.45
C LYS A 14 -8.79 -4.85 -43.40
N LEU A 15 -8.99 -5.04 -44.70
CA LEU A 15 -8.24 -4.33 -45.75
C LEU A 15 -8.67 -2.85 -45.78
N ILE A 16 -7.71 -1.94 -45.82
CA ILE A 16 -7.96 -0.50 -45.99
C ILE A 16 -7.84 -0.15 -47.48
N ALA A 17 -8.89 0.43 -48.04
CA ALA A 17 -8.86 0.98 -49.39
C ALA A 17 -7.84 2.14 -49.47
N PRO A 18 -6.94 2.18 -50.48
CA PRO A 18 -5.92 3.23 -50.61
C PRO A 18 -6.50 4.67 -50.64
N ALA A 19 -7.73 4.83 -51.12
CA ALA A 19 -8.46 6.11 -51.13
C ALA A 19 -8.68 6.72 -49.73
N ASN A 20 -8.55 5.94 -48.66
CA ASN A 20 -8.71 6.41 -47.27
C ASN A 20 -7.38 6.90 -46.64
N VAL A 21 -6.27 6.91 -47.39
CA VAL A 21 -4.90 7.12 -46.86
C VAL A 21 -4.26 8.35 -47.51
N ASP A 22 -3.59 9.17 -46.70
CA ASP A 22 -2.81 10.29 -47.23
C ASP A 22 -1.53 9.77 -47.91
N MET A 23 -1.56 9.74 -49.24
CA MET A 23 -0.44 9.36 -50.09
C MET A 23 0.82 10.23 -49.90
N GLN A 24 0.70 11.45 -49.35
CA GLN A 24 1.89 12.24 -48.99
C GLN A 24 2.58 11.69 -47.75
N SER A 25 1.83 11.33 -46.70
CA SER A 25 2.38 10.64 -45.52
C SER A 25 2.96 9.27 -45.89
N LEU A 26 2.27 8.50 -46.75
CA LEU A 26 2.75 7.20 -47.23
C LEU A 26 4.11 7.30 -47.93
N ARG A 27 4.28 8.27 -48.85
CA ARG A 27 5.54 8.54 -49.56
C ARG A 27 6.68 9.09 -48.70
N LYS A 28 6.39 9.58 -47.49
CA LYS A 28 7.41 10.02 -46.51
C LYS A 28 7.88 8.90 -45.59
N VAL A 29 7.15 7.78 -45.58
CA VAL A 29 7.23 6.74 -44.53
C VAL A 29 7.60 5.36 -45.10
N LEU A 30 7.28 5.07 -46.36
CA LEU A 30 7.69 3.85 -47.06
C LEU A 30 8.57 4.15 -48.30
N PRO A 31 9.50 3.25 -48.67
CA PRO A 31 10.28 3.36 -49.91
C PRO A 31 9.40 3.49 -51.16
N VAL A 32 9.72 4.47 -52.03
CA VAL A 32 8.90 4.84 -53.19
C VAL A 32 8.60 3.66 -54.14
N ASN A 33 9.55 2.73 -54.26
CA ASN A 33 9.42 1.56 -55.14
C ASN A 33 8.35 0.55 -54.65
N GLU A 34 8.14 0.47 -53.34
CA GLU A 34 7.26 -0.53 -52.71
C GLU A 34 5.79 -0.07 -52.67
N ILE A 35 5.54 1.24 -52.76
CA ILE A 35 4.21 1.88 -52.71
C ILE A 35 3.30 1.46 -53.88
N ARG A 36 3.87 0.97 -54.99
CA ARG A 36 3.06 0.49 -56.14
C ARG A 36 2.28 -0.80 -55.82
N ASN A 37 2.83 -1.66 -54.96
CA ASN A 37 2.33 -3.01 -54.70
C ASN A 37 2.10 -3.21 -53.19
N ILE A 38 1.17 -2.44 -52.61
CA ILE A 38 0.91 -2.40 -51.16
C ILE A 38 -0.53 -2.78 -50.80
N SER A 39 -0.69 -3.70 -49.85
CA SER A 39 -1.96 -4.03 -49.18
C SER A 39 -1.90 -3.56 -47.72
N LEU A 40 -2.85 -2.75 -47.28
CA LEU A 40 -2.90 -2.17 -45.93
C LEU A 40 -3.98 -2.83 -45.06
N PHE A 41 -3.62 -3.20 -43.83
CA PHE A 41 -4.47 -3.99 -42.93
C PHE A 41 -4.64 -3.33 -41.56
N GLN A 42 -5.85 -3.45 -40.99
CA GLN A 42 -6.16 -3.13 -39.60
C GLN A 42 -6.90 -4.28 -38.92
N HIS A 43 -6.55 -4.58 -37.68
CA HIS A 43 -7.20 -5.59 -36.86
C HIS A 43 -8.13 -4.93 -35.83
N GLY A 44 -9.38 -5.39 -35.69
CA GLY A 44 -10.35 -4.76 -34.78
C GLY A 44 -9.90 -4.73 -33.31
N ASP A 45 -9.35 -5.85 -32.84
CA ASP A 45 -8.85 -6.00 -31.46
C ASP A 45 -7.62 -5.12 -31.14
N TRP A 46 -6.95 -4.49 -32.11
CA TRP A 46 -5.75 -3.66 -31.87
C TRP A 46 -6.11 -2.20 -31.58
N ASP A 47 -5.16 -1.46 -30.98
CA ASP A 47 -5.22 0.00 -30.88
C ASP A 47 -5.33 0.65 -32.28
N PRO A 48 -6.24 1.61 -32.49
CA PRO A 48 -6.55 2.13 -33.82
C PRO A 48 -5.41 2.94 -34.44
N ASN A 49 -4.36 3.31 -33.69
CA ASN A 49 -3.20 4.03 -34.22
C ASN A 49 -2.16 3.12 -34.88
N TRP A 50 -2.39 1.80 -34.97
CA TRP A 50 -1.48 0.85 -35.61
C TRP A 50 -2.12 0.15 -36.82
N LEU A 51 -1.35 0.07 -37.90
CA LEU A 51 -1.65 -0.69 -39.11
C LEU A 51 -0.53 -1.67 -39.44
N VAL A 52 -0.81 -2.63 -40.33
CA VAL A 52 0.20 -3.41 -41.04
C VAL A 52 0.17 -3.03 -42.52
N ALA A 53 1.33 -3.00 -43.18
CA ALA A 53 1.39 -3.14 -44.63
C ALA A 53 2.03 -4.47 -45.04
N PHE A 54 1.55 -5.01 -46.15
CA PHE A 54 2.26 -5.99 -46.96
C PHE A 54 2.74 -5.31 -48.24
N THR A 55 4.01 -5.47 -48.60
CA THR A 55 4.58 -4.95 -49.85
C THR A 55 5.20 -6.08 -50.65
N SER A 56 4.90 -6.17 -51.95
CA SER A 56 5.33 -7.28 -52.81
C SER A 56 6.17 -6.75 -53.98
N SER A 57 7.48 -7.02 -53.95
CA SER A 57 8.48 -6.53 -54.90
C SER A 57 9.13 -7.67 -55.69
N ILE A 58 9.78 -7.33 -56.80
CA ILE A 58 10.62 -8.23 -57.62
C ILE A 58 11.84 -8.74 -56.81
N GLU A 59 12.20 -8.05 -55.71
CA GLU A 59 13.32 -8.42 -54.83
C GLU A 59 12.93 -9.21 -53.58
N ARG A 60 11.71 -9.01 -53.05
CA ARG A 60 11.21 -9.60 -51.80
C ARG A 60 9.74 -9.27 -51.54
N ASP A 61 9.12 -10.09 -50.70
CA ASP A 61 7.86 -9.79 -50.02
C ASP A 61 8.17 -9.40 -48.55
N ASP A 62 7.68 -8.23 -48.13
CA ASP A 62 7.91 -7.67 -46.80
C ASP A 62 6.59 -7.31 -46.07
N TRP A 63 6.65 -7.42 -44.74
CA TRP A 63 5.65 -6.97 -43.79
C TRP A 63 6.17 -5.79 -42.97
N TRP A 64 5.32 -4.79 -42.76
CA TRP A 64 5.64 -3.53 -42.09
C TRP A 64 4.68 -3.26 -40.94
N VAL A 65 5.20 -2.83 -39.80
CA VAL A 65 4.39 -2.24 -38.72
C VAL A 65 4.37 -0.73 -38.91
N ILE A 66 3.17 -0.14 -38.92
CA ILE A 66 2.94 1.28 -39.22
C ILE A 66 2.25 1.94 -38.03
N GLN A 67 2.83 3.04 -37.54
CA GLN A 67 2.21 3.94 -36.58
C GLN A 67 1.55 5.11 -37.30
N LEU A 68 0.31 5.40 -36.96
CA LEU A 68 -0.45 6.55 -37.44
C LEU A 68 -0.19 7.78 -36.57
N ARG A 69 -0.38 8.97 -37.16
CA ARG A 69 -0.33 10.23 -36.40
C ARG A 69 -1.54 10.32 -35.48
N ASP A 70 -1.28 10.47 -34.19
CA ASP A 70 -2.32 10.64 -33.17
C ASP A 70 -3.22 11.84 -33.49
N LYS A 71 -4.54 11.63 -33.47
CA LYS A 71 -5.54 12.67 -33.78
C LYS A 71 -5.49 13.84 -32.80
N ALA A 72 -5.02 13.62 -31.56
CA ALA A 72 -4.87 14.66 -30.55
C ALA A 72 -3.67 15.59 -30.79
N SER A 73 -2.72 15.24 -31.68
CA SER A 73 -1.53 16.06 -31.96
C SER A 73 -1.78 17.17 -33.00
N ALA A 74 -3.02 17.39 -33.42
CA ALA A 74 -3.42 18.46 -34.34
C ALA A 74 -3.79 19.71 -33.53
N THR A 75 -2.80 20.56 -33.26
CA THR A 75 -2.93 21.79 -32.46
C THR A 75 -3.98 22.76 -33.01
N GLU A 76 -4.52 23.60 -32.12
CA GLU A 76 -5.65 24.52 -32.30
C GLU A 76 -5.37 25.71 -33.25
N SER A 77 -5.08 25.45 -34.54
CA SER A 77 -4.79 26.50 -35.52
C SER A 77 -5.49 26.34 -36.88
N GLN A 78 -6.77 25.92 -36.88
CA GLN A 78 -7.70 26.21 -37.99
C GLN A 78 -9.17 26.03 -37.55
N PRO A 79 -10.08 26.98 -37.85
CA PRO A 79 -11.52 26.79 -37.63
C PRO A 79 -12.08 25.74 -38.60
N GLN A 80 -12.91 24.81 -38.09
CA GLN A 80 -13.42 23.69 -38.88
C GLN A 80 -14.83 23.95 -39.44
N CYS A 81 -15.00 23.75 -40.75
CA CYS A 81 -16.31 23.47 -41.34
C CYS A 81 -16.62 21.97 -41.21
N PRO A 82 -17.86 21.56 -40.86
CA PRO A 82 -18.16 20.19 -40.46
C PRO A 82 -18.58 19.26 -41.62
N SER A 83 -17.70 19.02 -42.60
CA SER A 83 -17.83 17.87 -43.53
C SER A 83 -16.61 17.70 -44.44
N ASP A 84 -15.69 16.76 -44.14
CA ASP A 84 -14.89 16.10 -45.18
C ASP A 84 -14.23 14.78 -44.71
N GLY A 85 -13.84 13.93 -45.67
CA GLY A 85 -13.23 12.62 -45.48
C GLY A 85 -11.76 12.69 -45.02
N ARG A 86 -11.54 12.94 -43.72
CA ARG A 86 -10.19 13.08 -43.13
C ARG A 86 -9.34 11.81 -43.28
N LEU A 87 -8.50 11.79 -44.31
CA LEU A 87 -7.57 10.71 -44.66
C LEU A 87 -6.65 10.29 -43.50
N ILE A 88 -6.29 9.01 -43.49
CA ILE A 88 -5.35 8.41 -42.54
C ILE A 88 -3.94 8.94 -42.81
N GLN A 89 -3.35 9.62 -41.83
CA GLN A 89 -1.96 10.10 -41.89
C GLN A 89 -1.01 9.15 -41.15
N LEU A 90 0.00 8.66 -41.87
CA LEU A 90 1.07 7.85 -41.29
C LEU A 90 2.09 8.74 -40.57
N GLN A 91 2.68 8.21 -39.49
CA GLN A 91 3.74 8.85 -38.72
C GLN A 91 5.10 8.14 -38.92
N GLN A 92 5.12 6.81 -38.81
CA GLN A 92 6.32 5.97 -38.97
C GLN A 92 5.94 4.59 -39.51
N ALA A 93 6.90 3.91 -40.15
CA ALA A 93 6.79 2.51 -40.55
C ALA A 93 8.14 1.82 -40.40
N HIS A 94 8.11 0.54 -40.04
CA HIS A 94 9.30 -0.28 -39.88
C HIS A 94 9.08 -1.67 -40.49
N ALA A 95 10.00 -2.12 -41.34
CA ALA A 95 9.99 -3.47 -41.88
C ALA A 95 10.27 -4.46 -40.74
N ILE A 96 9.38 -5.44 -40.55
CA ILE A 96 9.50 -6.45 -39.48
C ILE A 96 9.93 -7.82 -39.99
N THR A 97 10.14 -7.98 -41.29
CA THR A 97 10.54 -9.25 -41.93
C THR A 97 12.06 -9.38 -42.13
N GLY A 98 12.78 -8.26 -42.08
CA GLY A 98 14.24 -8.19 -42.20
C GLY A 98 14.78 -8.60 -43.57
N GLN A 99 16.10 -8.49 -43.77
CA GLN A 99 16.79 -8.88 -45.01
C GLN A 99 16.90 -10.42 -45.19
N CYS A 100 15.89 -11.19 -44.76
CA CYS A 100 15.84 -12.63 -44.97
C CYS A 100 15.44 -12.96 -46.41
N GLY A 101 16.41 -13.39 -47.21
CA GLY A 101 16.23 -13.66 -48.65
C GLY A 101 15.19 -14.74 -48.99
N TYR A 102 14.80 -14.76 -50.27
CA TYR A 102 13.66 -15.48 -50.85
C TYR A 102 13.38 -16.90 -50.34
N ALA A 103 14.41 -17.70 -50.04
CA ALA A 103 14.25 -19.08 -49.56
C ALA A 103 13.44 -19.17 -48.24
N SER A 104 13.50 -18.14 -47.39
CA SER A 104 12.78 -18.11 -46.11
C SER A 104 11.26 -17.99 -46.27
N ASN A 105 10.79 -17.20 -47.25
CA ASN A 105 9.38 -16.83 -47.32
C ASN A 105 8.44 -18.03 -47.56
N LYS A 106 8.81 -19.02 -48.39
CA LYS A 106 8.00 -20.25 -48.57
C LYS A 106 7.80 -21.08 -47.29
N HIS A 107 8.63 -20.89 -46.27
CA HIS A 107 8.44 -21.52 -44.95
C HIS A 107 7.58 -20.65 -44.01
N ARG A 108 7.73 -19.33 -44.07
CA ARG A 108 6.94 -18.37 -43.25
C ARG A 108 5.43 -18.48 -43.45
N TYR A 109 4.96 -18.74 -44.68
CA TYR A 109 3.54 -18.86 -45.00
C TYR A 109 2.91 -20.21 -44.65
N ARG A 110 3.70 -21.26 -44.31
CA ARG A 110 3.18 -22.59 -43.92
C ARG A 110 2.20 -22.57 -42.73
N SER A 111 2.22 -21.51 -41.92
CA SER A 111 1.14 -21.19 -40.99
C SER A 111 0.98 -19.67 -40.91
N PHE A 112 0.13 -19.12 -41.78
CA PHE A 112 -0.22 -17.70 -41.73
C PHE A 112 -0.80 -17.29 -40.36
N ALA A 113 -1.49 -18.20 -39.65
CA ALA A 113 -1.94 -17.95 -38.28
C ALA A 113 -0.77 -17.71 -37.30
N LYS A 114 0.34 -18.46 -37.43
CA LYS A 114 1.57 -18.18 -36.65
C LYS A 114 2.14 -16.81 -37.02
N LEU A 115 2.24 -16.51 -38.32
CA LEU A 115 2.74 -15.22 -38.82
C LEU A 115 1.89 -14.04 -38.31
N ALA A 116 0.56 -14.10 -38.41
CA ALA A 116 -0.36 -13.06 -37.93
C ALA A 116 -0.29 -12.83 -36.41
N ASN A 117 -0.16 -13.90 -35.61
CA ASN A 117 0.11 -13.81 -34.18
C ASN A 117 1.48 -13.15 -33.91
N SER A 118 2.53 -13.50 -34.66
CA SER A 118 3.84 -12.87 -34.52
C SER A 118 3.86 -11.40 -34.95
N ILE A 119 3.15 -11.03 -36.02
CA ILE A 119 2.96 -9.62 -36.43
C ILE A 119 2.22 -8.84 -35.34
N SER A 120 1.19 -9.43 -34.70
CA SER A 120 0.54 -8.85 -33.52
C SER A 120 1.55 -8.61 -32.39
N GLY A 121 2.45 -9.56 -32.15
CA GLY A 121 3.55 -9.42 -31.19
C GLY A 121 4.58 -8.36 -31.57
N MET A 122 4.85 -8.15 -32.86
CA MET A 122 5.70 -7.04 -33.32
C MET A 122 5.07 -5.68 -33.05
N VAL A 123 3.75 -5.53 -33.26
CA VAL A 123 3.04 -4.29 -32.90
C VAL A 123 3.13 -4.00 -31.40
N VAL A 124 3.14 -5.03 -30.55
CA VAL A 124 3.39 -4.89 -29.10
C VAL A 124 4.86 -4.56 -28.79
N ALA A 125 5.83 -5.14 -29.50
CA ALA A 125 7.24 -4.81 -29.31
C ALA A 125 7.53 -3.35 -29.69
N HIS A 126 7.04 -2.93 -30.87
CA HIS A 126 7.17 -1.58 -31.41
C HIS A 126 6.47 -0.54 -30.54
N SER A 127 5.24 -0.78 -30.04
CA SER A 127 4.55 0.20 -29.18
C SER A 127 5.25 0.42 -27.84
N ASN A 128 5.77 -0.65 -27.23
CA ASN A 128 6.57 -0.54 -26.01
C ASN A 128 7.90 0.20 -26.25
N ALA A 129 8.55 -0.05 -27.39
CA ALA A 129 9.82 0.57 -27.74
C ALA A 129 9.70 2.06 -28.14
N ASP A 130 8.65 2.42 -28.88
CA ASP A 130 8.27 3.81 -29.15
C ASP A 130 7.95 4.56 -27.84
N CYS A 131 7.19 3.95 -26.93
CA CYS A 131 6.92 4.52 -25.61
C CYS A 131 8.22 4.77 -24.82
N LEU A 132 9.15 3.80 -24.78
CA LEU A 132 10.46 3.96 -24.15
C LEU A 132 11.32 5.06 -24.81
N SER A 133 11.29 5.16 -26.14
CA SER A 133 11.95 6.21 -26.91
C SER A 133 11.38 7.60 -26.61
N LYS A 134 10.05 7.74 -26.54
CA LYS A 134 9.34 8.97 -26.15
C LYS A 134 9.70 9.40 -24.71
N LEU A 135 9.84 8.45 -23.79
CA LEU A 135 10.29 8.66 -22.41
C LEU A 135 11.83 8.86 -22.29
N LYS A 136 12.58 8.74 -23.40
CA LYS A 136 14.05 8.83 -23.48
C LYS A 136 14.79 7.80 -22.60
N LEU A 137 14.21 6.63 -22.41
CA LEU A 137 14.77 5.54 -21.59
C LEU A 137 15.52 4.52 -22.46
N CYS A 138 16.68 4.06 -21.98
CA CYS A 138 17.52 3.12 -22.73
C CYS A 138 16.85 1.74 -22.87
N HIS A 139 16.70 1.28 -24.11
CA HIS A 139 16.21 -0.05 -24.45
C HIS A 139 16.97 -0.65 -25.64
N PHE A 140 16.95 -1.98 -25.75
CA PHE A 140 17.54 -2.71 -26.88
C PHE A 140 16.70 -3.95 -27.22
N PRO A 141 16.46 -4.27 -28.51
CA PRO A 141 16.83 -3.48 -29.70
C PRO A 141 16.05 -2.15 -29.81
N LYS A 142 16.63 -1.20 -30.55
CA LYS A 142 15.92 0.01 -31.00
C LYS A 142 14.76 -0.35 -31.94
N VAL A 143 13.79 0.54 -32.10
CA VAL A 143 12.63 0.38 -33.00
C VAL A 143 13.07 0.05 -34.44
N GLU A 144 14.08 0.76 -34.95
CA GLU A 144 14.67 0.59 -36.29
C GLU A 144 15.31 -0.79 -36.56
N TYR A 145 15.59 -1.58 -35.51
CA TYR A 145 16.18 -2.92 -35.62
C TYR A 145 15.27 -4.03 -35.07
N GLN A 146 13.98 -3.75 -34.84
CA GLN A 146 13.01 -4.75 -34.39
C GLN A 146 12.40 -5.51 -35.57
N VAL A 147 13.08 -6.58 -35.97
CA VAL A 147 12.65 -7.58 -36.97
C VAL A 147 12.30 -8.91 -36.31
N LEU A 148 11.45 -9.70 -36.96
CA LEU A 148 11.15 -11.09 -36.61
C LEU A 148 12.39 -11.97 -36.75
N GLY A 149 12.57 -12.88 -35.80
CA GLY A 149 13.59 -13.92 -35.86
C GLY A 149 13.25 -15.08 -36.78
N VAL A 150 14.02 -16.16 -36.65
CA VAL A 150 13.75 -17.46 -37.29
C VAL A 150 12.34 -17.94 -36.89
N ASP A 151 11.67 -18.67 -37.77
CA ASP A 151 10.32 -19.23 -37.55
C ASP A 151 9.24 -18.23 -37.07
N ASN A 152 9.39 -16.94 -37.42
CA ASN A 152 8.56 -15.82 -36.98
C ASN A 152 8.60 -15.58 -35.46
N GLU A 153 9.73 -15.81 -34.78
CA GLU A 153 9.86 -15.42 -33.37
C GLU A 153 9.86 -13.89 -33.18
N VAL A 154 9.20 -13.43 -32.12
CA VAL A 154 9.13 -11.99 -31.76
C VAL A 154 10.28 -11.69 -30.79
N PRO A 155 11.19 -10.76 -31.10
CA PRO A 155 12.35 -10.47 -30.27
C PRO A 155 11.95 -9.92 -28.90
N ALA A 156 12.72 -10.25 -27.87
CA ALA A 156 12.51 -9.72 -26.52
C ALA A 156 13.16 -8.32 -26.37
N THR A 157 12.39 -7.33 -25.94
CA THR A 157 12.89 -5.97 -25.70
C THR A 157 13.47 -5.88 -24.29
N SER A 158 14.79 -5.70 -24.20
CA SER A 158 15.47 -5.36 -22.95
C SER A 158 15.32 -3.88 -22.63
N VAL A 159 15.09 -3.56 -21.35
CA VAL A 159 14.82 -2.22 -20.83
C VAL A 159 15.75 -1.95 -19.65
N CYS A 160 16.39 -0.78 -19.65
CA CYS A 160 17.16 -0.28 -18.51
C CYS A 160 16.22 0.44 -17.52
N TYR A 161 15.93 -0.21 -16.39
CA TYR A 161 15.08 0.29 -15.32
C TYR A 161 15.93 0.75 -14.13
N LYS A 162 15.89 2.06 -13.85
CA LYS A 162 16.31 2.66 -12.59
C LYS A 162 15.28 3.69 -12.16
N ALA A 163 14.80 3.60 -10.91
CA ALA A 163 13.81 4.56 -10.38
C ALA A 163 14.36 6.00 -10.27
N SER A 164 15.69 6.18 -10.30
CA SER A 164 16.38 7.47 -10.38
C SER A 164 16.31 8.12 -11.77
N ASP A 165 16.00 7.35 -12.82
CA ASP A 165 16.20 7.74 -14.22
C ASP A 165 14.85 7.96 -14.93
N LEU A 166 13.76 7.36 -14.42
CA LEU A 166 12.39 7.58 -14.88
C LEU A 166 11.99 9.08 -14.88
N PRO A 167 11.09 9.55 -15.76
CA PRO A 167 10.45 10.86 -15.61
C PRO A 167 9.76 11.00 -14.24
N HIS A 168 9.73 12.22 -13.67
CA HIS A 168 9.18 12.46 -12.33
C HIS A 168 7.71 12.01 -12.17
N GLN A 169 6.94 12.09 -13.25
CA GLN A 169 5.56 11.64 -13.36
C GLN A 169 5.41 10.13 -13.05
N LEU A 170 6.41 9.32 -13.41
CA LEU A 170 6.41 7.86 -13.25
C LEU A 170 7.16 7.39 -11.99
N ARG A 171 7.70 8.32 -11.17
CA ARG A 171 8.39 7.99 -9.91
C ARG A 171 7.40 7.95 -8.75
N VAL A 172 7.56 6.98 -7.86
CA VAL A 172 6.85 6.92 -6.58
C VAL A 172 7.73 7.44 -5.44
N ALA A 173 7.30 8.49 -4.73
CA ALA A 173 7.91 8.86 -3.45
C ALA A 173 7.66 7.75 -2.41
N SER A 174 8.71 7.08 -1.96
CA SER A 174 8.62 6.02 -0.94
C SER A 174 9.24 6.43 0.40
N PRO A 175 8.55 6.25 1.54
CA PRO A 175 9.17 6.34 2.87
C PRO A 175 10.11 5.16 3.17
N LEU A 176 10.10 4.10 2.35
CA LEU A 176 11.02 2.97 2.47
C LEU A 176 12.35 3.30 1.78
N SER A 177 13.22 4.03 2.47
CA SER A 177 14.55 4.37 1.95
C SER A 177 15.41 3.12 1.76
N SER A 178 15.68 2.76 0.50
CA SER A 178 16.88 2.00 0.17
C SER A 178 18.08 2.94 0.29
N ARG A 179 19.08 2.59 1.11
CA ARG A 179 20.33 3.37 1.25
C ARG A 179 21.24 3.15 0.05
N GLY A 180 20.82 3.61 -1.13
CA GLY A 180 21.54 3.47 -2.41
C GLY A 180 21.62 2.04 -2.97
N LYS A 181 21.01 1.04 -2.32
CA LYS A 181 21.09 -0.37 -2.76
C LYS A 181 19.90 -0.75 -3.64
N ALA A 182 20.16 -0.93 -4.93
CA ALA A 182 19.20 -1.49 -5.87
C ALA A 182 18.70 -2.89 -5.42
N ILE A 183 17.39 -3.09 -5.47
CA ILE A 183 16.72 -4.34 -5.09
C ILE A 183 16.49 -5.23 -6.32
N ILE A 184 16.13 -4.62 -7.43
CA ILE A 184 15.97 -5.22 -8.75
C ILE A 184 17.20 -4.81 -9.58
N LYS A 185 17.75 -5.72 -10.40
CA LYS A 185 18.81 -5.41 -11.37
C LYS A 185 18.26 -4.51 -12.48
N ASP A 186 19.13 -3.65 -12.99
CA ASP A 186 18.79 -2.63 -13.99
C ASP A 186 18.15 -3.19 -15.29
N THR A 187 18.42 -4.45 -15.67
CA THR A 187 17.87 -5.03 -16.91
C THR A 187 16.59 -5.82 -16.68
N ILE A 188 15.52 -5.43 -17.38
CA ILE A 188 14.24 -6.13 -17.48
C ILE A 188 14.01 -6.54 -18.94
N TYR A 189 13.58 -7.77 -19.19
CA TYR A 189 13.30 -8.28 -20.54
C TYR A 189 11.79 -8.46 -20.74
N LEU A 190 11.23 -7.70 -21.69
CA LEU A 190 9.84 -7.81 -22.12
C LEU A 190 9.75 -8.85 -23.23
N SER A 191 8.91 -9.87 -23.06
CA SER A 191 8.71 -10.92 -24.04
C SER A 191 7.23 -11.12 -24.35
N TYR A 192 6.90 -11.16 -25.64
CA TYR A 192 5.56 -11.53 -26.11
C TYR A 192 5.35 -13.04 -25.97
N LYS A 193 4.14 -13.46 -25.59
CA LYS A 193 3.76 -14.87 -25.37
C LYS A 193 2.43 -15.28 -26.03
N GLY A 194 2.03 -14.57 -27.08
CA GLY A 194 0.79 -14.84 -27.83
C GLY A 194 -0.41 -14.01 -27.38
N ILE A 195 -1.58 -14.31 -27.93
CA ILE A 195 -2.87 -13.67 -27.58
C ILE A 195 -3.68 -14.58 -26.66
N ASN A 196 -4.27 -14.04 -25.61
CA ASN A 196 -5.25 -14.73 -24.79
C ASN A 196 -6.56 -14.91 -25.57
N HIS A 197 -6.85 -16.13 -26.03
CA HIS A 197 -8.04 -16.43 -26.84
C HIS A 197 -9.38 -16.00 -26.20
N ARG A 198 -9.46 -15.92 -24.86
CA ARG A 198 -10.68 -15.51 -24.14
C ARG A 198 -10.87 -13.99 -24.07
N THR A 199 -9.80 -13.22 -23.90
CA THR A 199 -9.90 -11.75 -23.73
C THR A 199 -9.45 -10.94 -24.95
N ARG A 200 -8.85 -11.61 -25.96
CA ARG A 200 -8.22 -11.00 -27.15
C ARG A 200 -7.03 -10.08 -26.86
N GLU A 201 -6.54 -10.07 -25.62
CA GLU A 201 -5.37 -9.30 -25.19
C GLU A 201 -4.06 -10.02 -25.51
N ALA A 202 -3.03 -9.27 -25.86
CA ALA A 202 -1.66 -9.74 -25.94
C ALA A 202 -1.12 -10.06 -24.54
N ILE A 203 -0.49 -11.24 -24.41
CA ILE A 203 0.20 -11.67 -23.19
C ILE A 203 1.65 -11.19 -23.28
N VAL A 204 2.06 -10.31 -22.37
CA VAL A 204 3.44 -9.81 -22.27
C VAL A 204 4.01 -10.23 -20.92
N VAL A 205 5.16 -10.88 -20.93
CA VAL A 205 5.86 -11.30 -19.71
C VAL A 205 7.15 -10.50 -19.57
N ALA A 206 7.20 -9.66 -18.53
CA ALA A 206 8.38 -8.94 -18.12
C ALA A 206 9.18 -9.79 -17.13
N THR A 207 10.36 -10.25 -17.55
CA THR A 207 11.27 -11.04 -16.69
C THR A 207 12.41 -10.17 -16.17
N GLY A 208 12.78 -10.37 -14.91
CA GLY A 208 13.81 -9.59 -14.25
C GLY A 208 14.52 -10.37 -13.16
N PHE A 209 15.53 -9.76 -12.55
CA PHE A 209 16.33 -10.38 -11.50
C PHE A 209 16.41 -9.48 -10.26
N PHE A 210 16.28 -10.05 -9.08
CA PHE A 210 16.68 -9.38 -7.84
C PHE A 210 18.21 -9.30 -7.75
N ALA A 211 18.72 -8.20 -7.18
CA ALA A 211 20.15 -8.03 -6.95
C ALA A 211 20.70 -9.09 -5.97
N VAL A 212 19.91 -9.44 -4.95
CA VAL A 212 20.23 -10.39 -3.85
C VAL A 212 19.16 -11.49 -3.81
N PRO A 213 19.46 -12.74 -3.40
CA PRO A 213 18.44 -13.77 -3.21
C PRO A 213 17.42 -13.38 -2.12
N VAL A 214 16.15 -13.28 -2.49
CA VAL A 214 15.03 -12.86 -1.62
C VAL A 214 14.22 -14.04 -1.05
N SER A 215 14.66 -15.28 -1.28
CA SER A 215 13.96 -16.51 -0.83
C SER A 215 13.68 -16.55 0.67
N HIS A 216 14.57 -15.99 1.50
CA HIS A 216 14.43 -15.92 2.96
C HIS A 216 13.35 -14.93 3.43
N LEU A 217 12.88 -14.02 2.57
CA LEU A 217 11.89 -12.99 2.89
C LEU A 217 10.42 -13.48 2.77
N GLY A 218 10.19 -14.79 2.73
CA GLY A 218 8.84 -15.36 2.56
C GLY A 218 8.27 -15.24 1.14
N MET A 219 9.09 -14.88 0.14
CA MET A 219 8.65 -14.57 -1.24
C MET A 219 7.88 -15.69 -1.96
N ALA A 220 7.93 -16.93 -1.48
CA ALA A 220 7.06 -18.00 -1.97
C ALA A 220 5.57 -17.70 -1.74
N ILE A 221 5.23 -16.98 -0.66
CA ILE A 221 3.85 -16.56 -0.35
C ILE A 221 3.34 -15.53 -1.38
N LEU A 222 4.23 -14.66 -1.89
CA LEU A 222 3.91 -13.65 -2.91
C LEU A 222 3.65 -14.27 -4.29
N ALA A 223 4.14 -15.49 -4.56
CA ALA A 223 3.88 -16.21 -5.81
C ALA A 223 2.41 -16.69 -5.96
N SER A 224 1.57 -16.44 -4.95
CA SER A 224 0.11 -16.58 -5.02
C SER A 224 -0.58 -15.41 -5.75
N ASP A 225 0.12 -14.30 -6.03
CA ASP A 225 -0.39 -13.18 -6.85
C ASP A 225 -0.41 -13.61 -8.33
N SER A 226 -1.58 -13.66 -8.94
CA SER A 226 -1.82 -14.29 -10.27
C SER A 226 -1.12 -13.61 -11.46
N ASN A 227 -0.43 -12.50 -11.20
CA ASN A 227 0.37 -11.76 -12.17
C ASN A 227 1.88 -11.79 -11.86
N LEU A 228 2.33 -12.32 -10.73
CA LEU A 228 3.75 -12.34 -10.33
C LEU A 228 4.23 -13.75 -9.95
N SER A 229 5.14 -14.28 -10.77
CA SER A 229 5.77 -15.59 -10.55
C SER A 229 7.25 -15.48 -10.14
N PHE A 230 7.69 -16.43 -9.33
CA PHE A 230 9.04 -16.50 -8.75
C PHE A 230 9.44 -17.97 -8.55
N LYS A 231 10.61 -18.38 -9.06
CA LYS A 231 11.16 -19.74 -8.88
C LYS A 231 11.90 -19.77 -7.52
N PRO A 232 11.46 -20.52 -6.50
CA PRO A 232 12.09 -20.53 -5.18
C PRO A 232 13.61 -20.77 -5.25
N ARG A 233 14.36 -20.12 -4.36
CA ARG A 233 15.85 -20.07 -4.34
C ARG A 233 16.51 -19.35 -5.53
N SER A 234 15.78 -19.01 -6.60
CA SER A 234 16.31 -18.18 -7.69
C SER A 234 16.42 -16.69 -7.32
N ARG A 235 17.03 -15.89 -8.21
CA ARG A 235 16.87 -14.42 -8.25
C ARG A 235 15.90 -13.96 -9.35
N LYS A 236 15.46 -14.86 -10.25
CA LYS A 236 14.57 -14.57 -11.39
C LYS A 236 13.12 -14.39 -10.91
N PHE A 237 12.46 -13.32 -11.37
CA PHE A 237 11.02 -13.11 -11.25
C PHE A 237 10.43 -12.83 -12.64
N ALA A 238 9.12 -13.05 -12.79
CA ALA A 238 8.40 -12.73 -14.01
C ALA A 238 7.01 -12.17 -13.70
N ILE A 239 6.71 -10.99 -14.24
CA ILE A 239 5.42 -10.31 -14.14
C ILE A 239 4.67 -10.49 -15.46
N ARG A 240 3.42 -10.95 -15.40
CA ARG A 240 2.53 -11.13 -16.56
C ARG A 240 1.59 -9.93 -16.68
N PHE A 241 1.58 -9.33 -17.85
CA PHE A 241 0.66 -8.28 -18.27
C PHE A 241 -0.28 -8.83 -19.33
N LEU A 242 -1.52 -8.35 -19.31
CA LEU A 242 -2.47 -8.44 -20.41
C LEU A 242 -2.65 -7.02 -20.94
N THR A 243 -2.59 -6.82 -22.25
CA THR A 243 -2.76 -5.51 -22.89
C THR A 243 -3.44 -5.65 -24.24
N ARG A 244 -4.09 -4.58 -24.70
CA ARG A 244 -4.55 -4.51 -26.10
C ARG A 244 -3.32 -4.38 -27.01
N THR A 245 -3.27 -5.13 -28.11
CA THR A 245 -2.18 -5.02 -29.09
C THR A 245 -2.03 -3.56 -29.57
N GLY A 246 -0.82 -3.02 -29.53
CA GLY A 246 -0.53 -1.61 -29.84
C GLY A 246 -0.56 -0.66 -28.62
N VAL A 247 -1.13 -1.07 -27.48
CA VAL A 247 -1.07 -0.29 -26.23
C VAL A 247 0.17 -0.68 -25.42
N PRO A 248 1.10 0.26 -25.10
CA PRO A 248 2.31 -0.02 -24.35
C PRO A 248 2.02 -0.31 -22.87
N ILE A 249 2.79 -1.22 -22.26
CA ILE A 249 2.69 -1.58 -20.84
C ILE A 249 3.68 -0.84 -19.94
N ILE A 250 4.47 0.08 -20.49
CA ILE A 250 5.67 0.66 -19.85
C ILE A 250 5.37 1.37 -18.53
N GLU A 251 4.27 2.12 -18.44
CA GLU A 251 3.88 2.78 -17.19
C GLU A 251 3.41 1.78 -16.13
N GLN A 252 2.61 0.78 -16.54
CA GLN A 252 2.17 -0.32 -15.67
C GLN A 252 3.37 -1.12 -15.15
N LEU A 253 4.35 -1.38 -16.00
CA LEU A 253 5.61 -2.04 -15.69
C LEU A 253 6.40 -1.28 -14.63
N PHE A 254 6.64 0.02 -14.82
CA PHE A 254 7.39 0.82 -13.84
C PHE A 254 6.61 1.00 -12.53
N SER A 255 5.28 1.05 -12.56
CA SER A 255 4.44 1.00 -11.35
C SER A 255 4.62 -0.33 -10.61
N TRP A 256 4.56 -1.47 -11.32
CA TRP A 256 4.78 -2.80 -10.73
C TRP A 256 6.20 -3.03 -10.19
N LEU A 257 7.25 -2.58 -10.90
CA LEU A 257 8.63 -2.72 -10.44
C LEU A 257 8.91 -1.87 -9.19
N GLN A 258 8.30 -0.68 -9.08
CA GLN A 258 8.36 0.13 -7.87
C GLN A 258 7.53 -0.47 -6.73
N ARG A 259 6.34 -1.03 -7.00
CA ARG A 259 5.54 -1.79 -6.02
C ARG A 259 6.34 -2.97 -5.46
N LEU A 260 6.89 -3.81 -6.33
CA LEU A 260 7.72 -4.96 -5.96
C LEU A 260 8.96 -4.55 -5.14
N THR A 261 9.63 -3.47 -5.52
CA THR A 261 10.75 -2.89 -4.76
C THR A 261 10.33 -2.50 -3.34
N ASN A 262 9.20 -1.82 -3.18
CA ASN A 262 8.66 -1.42 -1.87
C ASN A 262 8.27 -2.64 -1.00
N THR A 263 7.58 -3.63 -1.57
CA THR A 263 7.22 -4.88 -0.86
C THR A 263 8.46 -5.61 -0.36
N VAL A 264 9.49 -5.79 -1.20
CA VAL A 264 10.74 -6.46 -0.81
C VAL A 264 11.51 -5.66 0.27
N LEU A 265 11.54 -4.32 0.17
CA LEU A 265 12.12 -3.48 1.23
C LEU A 265 11.38 -3.66 2.57
N ALA A 266 10.05 -3.66 2.55
CA ALA A 266 9.23 -3.83 3.74
C ALA A 266 9.41 -5.22 4.39
N LEU A 267 9.40 -6.29 3.59
CA LEU A 267 9.73 -7.65 4.06
C LEU A 267 11.14 -7.70 4.68
N GLY A 268 12.11 -6.98 4.10
CA GLY A 268 13.46 -6.85 4.65
C GLY A 268 13.52 -6.17 6.03
N PHE A 269 12.59 -5.26 6.36
CA PHE A 269 12.46 -4.71 7.72
C PHE A 269 11.78 -5.69 8.69
N ILE A 270 10.70 -6.35 8.25
CA ILE A 270 9.94 -7.33 9.05
C ILE A 270 10.82 -8.53 9.44
N TYR A 271 11.56 -9.08 8.47
CA TYR A 271 12.50 -10.19 8.69
C TYR A 271 13.63 -9.84 9.67
N ARG A 272 14.18 -8.62 9.61
CA ARG A 272 15.21 -8.14 10.56
C ARG A 272 14.74 -8.06 12.01
N LYS A 273 13.43 -7.85 12.24
CA LYS A 273 12.80 -7.89 13.57
C LYS A 273 12.36 -9.30 13.98
N LYS A 274 12.70 -10.34 13.19
CA LYS A 274 12.34 -11.75 13.39
C LYS A 274 10.82 -11.99 13.46
N PHE A 275 10.02 -11.13 12.83
CA PHE A 275 8.57 -11.28 12.76
C PHE A 275 8.19 -12.29 11.66
N ALA A 276 7.24 -13.18 11.96
CA ALA A 276 6.81 -14.22 11.04
C ALA A 276 5.77 -13.68 10.05
N VAL A 277 6.11 -13.65 8.76
CA VAL A 277 5.20 -13.21 7.68
C VAL A 277 4.15 -14.28 7.42
N THR A 278 2.87 -13.90 7.37
CA THR A 278 1.74 -14.82 7.20
C THR A 278 1.03 -14.69 5.85
N SER A 279 0.99 -13.50 5.26
CA SER A 279 0.49 -13.29 3.89
C SER A 279 1.21 -12.11 3.22
N ILE A 280 1.36 -12.17 1.90
CA ILE A 280 2.00 -11.14 1.09
C ILE A 280 1.20 -10.96 -0.20
N SER A 281 0.89 -9.73 -0.57
CA SER A 281 0.42 -9.33 -1.89
C SER A 281 1.16 -8.08 -2.38
N SER A 282 0.87 -7.67 -3.61
CA SER A 282 1.28 -6.38 -4.18
C SER A 282 0.74 -5.15 -3.43
N SER A 283 -0.21 -5.32 -2.49
CA SER A 283 -0.86 -4.22 -1.74
C SER A 283 -0.89 -4.38 -0.22
N LYS A 284 -0.62 -5.57 0.34
CA LYS A 284 -0.67 -5.83 1.79
C LYS A 284 0.37 -6.88 2.22
N ILE A 285 1.01 -6.66 3.38
CA ILE A 285 1.82 -7.67 4.07
C ILE A 285 1.18 -7.90 5.44
N SER A 286 0.81 -9.14 5.75
CA SER A 286 0.41 -9.55 7.10
C SER A 286 1.54 -10.31 7.78
N PHE A 287 1.72 -10.09 9.07
CA PHE A 287 2.75 -10.73 9.87
C PHE A 287 2.28 -10.90 11.33
N THR A 288 3.01 -11.74 12.06
CA THR A 288 2.83 -11.97 13.49
C THR A 288 4.12 -11.71 14.26
N TYR A 289 3.99 -11.25 15.50
CA TYR A 289 5.08 -10.91 16.40
C TYR A 289 4.76 -11.41 17.83
N PRO A 290 5.78 -11.70 18.66
CA PRO A 290 5.56 -12.32 19.98
C PRO A 290 4.90 -11.37 20.99
N SER A 291 4.20 -11.96 21.95
CA SER A 291 3.50 -11.37 23.09
C SER A 291 3.58 -12.34 24.27
N SER A 292 3.39 -11.85 25.50
CA SER A 292 3.24 -12.73 26.68
C SER A 292 2.06 -13.72 26.55
N SER A 293 1.07 -13.38 25.74
CA SER A 293 -0.14 -14.17 25.46
C SER A 293 -0.10 -15.01 24.17
N GLY A 294 1.05 -15.09 23.49
CA GLY A 294 1.23 -15.84 22.25
C GLY A 294 1.72 -14.96 21.09
N SER A 295 1.03 -15.00 19.95
CA SER A 295 1.39 -14.24 18.75
C SER A 295 0.35 -13.18 18.37
N LEU A 296 0.74 -11.90 18.38
CA LEU A 296 -0.11 -10.81 17.90
C LEU A 296 -0.02 -10.68 16.38
N ARG A 297 -1.15 -10.43 15.72
CA ARG A 297 -1.25 -10.23 14.27
C ARG A 297 -1.36 -8.75 13.91
N ALA A 298 -0.55 -8.33 12.94
CA ALA A 298 -0.57 -7.01 12.33
C ALA A 298 -0.57 -7.12 10.80
N SER A 299 -0.86 -6.01 10.12
CA SER A 299 -0.68 -5.90 8.68
C SER A 299 -0.29 -4.49 8.27
N ILE A 300 0.55 -4.37 7.25
CA ILE A 300 0.88 -3.11 6.58
C ILE A 300 0.22 -3.13 5.21
N SER A 301 -0.51 -2.07 4.86
CA SER A 301 -1.11 -1.94 3.53
C SER A 301 -0.47 -0.77 2.78
N PHE A 302 -0.20 -0.96 1.48
CA PHE A 302 0.43 0.00 0.59
C PHE A 302 -0.63 0.75 -0.22
N GLN A 303 -0.68 2.07 -0.06
CA GLN A 303 -1.58 2.96 -0.77
C GLN A 303 -0.76 3.88 -1.67
N TYR A 304 -0.91 3.72 -2.97
CA TYR A 304 -0.27 4.58 -3.97
C TYR A 304 -1.26 5.72 -4.25
N ILE A 305 -0.94 6.91 -3.74
CA ILE A 305 -1.80 8.08 -3.78
C ILE A 305 -1.14 9.10 -4.70
N ASP A 306 -1.85 9.54 -5.73
CA ASP A 306 -1.39 10.61 -6.58
C ASP A 306 -1.50 11.94 -5.84
N THR A 307 -0.39 12.66 -5.79
CA THR A 307 -0.28 13.95 -5.12
C THR A 307 -1.05 14.95 -5.98
N PRO A 308 -2.10 15.61 -5.46
CA PRO A 308 -2.79 16.63 -6.24
C PRO A 308 -1.79 17.73 -6.62
N PRO A 309 -1.89 18.31 -7.83
CA PRO A 309 -1.09 19.46 -8.19
C PRO A 309 -1.33 20.57 -7.14
N PRO A 310 -0.28 21.32 -6.73
CA PRO A 310 -0.45 22.36 -5.74
C PRO A 310 -1.49 23.38 -6.23
N LEU A 311 -2.55 23.57 -5.44
CA LEU A 311 -3.58 24.57 -5.72
C LEU A 311 -2.94 25.94 -5.91
N LEU A 312 -3.46 26.71 -6.87
CA LEU A 312 -2.87 27.97 -7.31
C LEU A 312 -2.72 28.95 -6.13
N LEU A 313 -1.47 29.16 -5.72
CA LEU A 313 -1.09 30.34 -4.93
C LEU A 313 -1.15 31.57 -5.84
N PRO A 314 -1.60 32.75 -5.33
CA PRO A 314 -1.88 33.92 -6.16
C PRO A 314 -0.67 34.39 -6.98
N ASP A 315 -0.94 34.99 -8.15
CA ASP A 315 -0.16 34.86 -9.39
C ASP A 315 1.33 35.26 -9.37
N ASN A 316 1.80 36.00 -8.37
CA ASN A 316 3.13 36.64 -8.32
C ASN A 316 4.35 35.68 -8.20
N GLN A 317 4.20 34.38 -8.48
CA GLN A 317 5.31 33.42 -8.55
C GLN A 317 5.30 32.47 -9.78
N GLN A 318 4.41 32.66 -10.76
CA GLN A 318 4.29 31.74 -11.90
C GLN A 318 5.57 31.58 -12.74
N ALA A 319 6.45 32.59 -12.75
CA ALA A 319 7.77 32.51 -13.40
C ALA A 319 8.71 31.41 -12.85
N LYS A 320 8.41 30.80 -11.69
CA LYS A 320 9.20 29.69 -11.12
C LYS A 320 8.66 28.28 -11.43
N ILE A 321 7.48 28.15 -12.05
CA ILE A 321 6.82 26.84 -12.26
C ILE A 321 7.32 26.17 -13.56
N LYS A 322 8.64 26.11 -13.76
CA LYS A 322 9.27 25.41 -14.90
C LYS A 322 10.21 24.31 -14.40
N GLY A 323 9.58 23.25 -13.87
CA GLY A 323 10.25 22.02 -13.42
C GLY A 323 10.21 21.80 -11.91
N ASP A 324 9.02 21.68 -11.31
CA ASP A 324 8.93 21.09 -9.97
C ASP A 324 9.27 19.59 -10.04
N LYS A 325 10.45 19.23 -9.53
CA LYS A 325 11.05 17.88 -9.66
C LYS A 325 10.43 16.85 -8.70
N ARG A 326 9.19 17.06 -8.27
CA ARG A 326 8.49 16.20 -7.31
C ARG A 326 7.86 15.00 -8.03
N PRO A 327 7.96 13.79 -7.46
CA PRO A 327 7.21 12.65 -7.95
C PRO A 327 5.71 12.89 -7.79
N LEU A 328 4.92 12.56 -8.82
CA LEU A 328 3.47 12.75 -8.75
C LEU A 328 2.84 11.73 -7.78
N THR A 329 3.17 10.45 -7.88
CA THR A 329 2.64 9.43 -6.96
C THR A 329 3.47 9.35 -5.67
N ARG A 330 2.80 9.22 -4.52
CA ARG A 330 3.43 8.92 -3.22
C ARG A 330 2.90 7.62 -2.64
N LEU A 331 3.80 6.78 -2.13
CA LEU A 331 3.43 5.66 -1.28
C LEU A 331 3.10 6.17 0.14
N ARG A 332 1.86 5.93 0.56
CA ARG A 332 1.42 5.96 1.96
C ARG A 332 1.27 4.53 2.47
N MET A 333 1.62 4.29 3.72
CA MET A 333 1.44 2.99 4.37
C MET A 333 0.44 3.12 5.52
N SER A 334 -0.45 2.14 5.70
CA SER A 334 -1.33 2.04 6.88
C SER A 334 -0.97 0.82 7.72
N LEU A 335 -1.09 0.94 9.05
CA LEU A 335 -0.94 -0.17 9.99
C LEU A 335 -2.31 -0.62 10.48
N ASP A 336 -2.59 -1.90 10.31
CA ASP A 336 -3.82 -2.60 10.69
C ASP A 336 -3.48 -3.62 11.81
N LEU A 337 -4.26 -3.65 12.88
CA LEU A 337 -3.95 -4.36 14.13
C LEU A 337 -5.17 -5.16 14.59
N HIS A 338 -5.05 -6.48 14.53
CA HIS A 338 -6.21 -7.40 14.59
C HIS A 338 -6.65 -7.73 16.02
N GLY A 339 -7.95 -7.99 16.19
CA GLY A 339 -8.52 -8.51 17.44
C GLY A 339 -8.25 -7.62 18.67
N LYS A 340 -7.85 -8.25 19.78
CA LYS A 340 -7.56 -7.61 21.08
C LYS A 340 -6.11 -7.07 21.19
N ASN A 341 -5.41 -6.83 20.07
CA ASN A 341 -4.02 -6.34 20.10
C ASN A 341 -3.93 -4.98 20.83
N PRO A 342 -3.17 -4.85 21.94
CA PRO A 342 -3.23 -3.65 22.79
C PRO A 342 -2.57 -2.42 22.13
N HIS A 343 -1.77 -2.62 21.07
CA HIS A 343 -1.25 -1.53 20.23
C HIS A 343 -2.35 -0.74 19.50
N ARG A 344 -3.59 -1.24 19.44
CA ARG A 344 -4.73 -0.48 18.87
C ARG A 344 -4.90 0.88 19.55
N ARG A 345 -4.51 1.01 20.84
CA ARG A 345 -4.48 2.28 21.59
C ARG A 345 -3.53 3.35 21.03
N ILE A 346 -2.55 2.98 20.22
CA ILE A 346 -1.54 3.89 19.63
C ILE A 346 -1.44 3.75 18.10
N MET A 347 -2.39 3.06 17.45
CA MET A 347 -2.36 2.72 16.02
C MET A 347 -2.20 3.94 15.11
N GLU A 348 -2.88 5.04 15.41
CA GLU A 348 -2.76 6.31 14.68
C GLU A 348 -1.34 6.89 14.78
N SER A 349 -0.76 6.90 15.98
CA SER A 349 0.60 7.38 16.21
C SER A 349 1.66 6.48 15.55
N LEU A 350 1.46 5.16 15.57
CA LEU A 350 2.32 4.21 14.85
C LEU A 350 2.21 4.40 13.33
N THR A 351 1.01 4.69 12.82
CA THR A 351 0.75 4.97 11.40
C THR A 351 1.32 6.32 10.96
N ALA A 352 1.31 7.34 11.82
CA ALA A 352 1.99 8.61 11.55
C ALA A 352 3.51 8.40 11.42
N ILE A 353 4.13 7.72 12.40
CA ILE A 353 5.57 7.41 12.42
C ILE A 353 5.96 6.51 11.23
N LEU A 354 5.09 5.58 10.81
CA LEU A 354 5.29 4.71 9.65
C LEU A 354 5.47 5.48 8.32
N ASN A 355 4.93 6.70 8.22
CA ASN A 355 5.00 7.56 7.04
C ASN A 355 5.97 8.73 7.19
N ASP A 356 6.63 8.86 8.34
CA ASP A 356 7.65 9.86 8.64
C ASP A 356 8.96 9.50 7.92
N PRO A 357 9.50 10.35 7.02
CA PRO A 357 10.75 10.07 6.30
C PRO A 357 11.98 9.87 7.20
N SER A 358 11.96 10.36 8.45
CA SER A 358 13.07 10.26 9.39
C SER A 358 13.09 8.93 10.19
N ALA A 359 11.94 8.27 10.32
CA ALA A 359 11.76 7.11 11.18
C ALA A 359 11.28 5.86 10.41
N GLY A 360 10.20 6.02 9.64
CA GLY A 360 9.62 5.01 8.76
C GLY A 360 9.33 3.65 9.41
N LEU A 361 9.17 2.64 8.55
CA LEU A 361 8.82 1.28 8.95
C LEU A 361 9.78 0.65 9.96
N GLY A 362 11.10 0.87 9.80
CA GLY A 362 12.11 0.28 10.67
C GLY A 362 11.91 0.65 12.15
N PHE A 363 11.59 1.91 12.42
CA PHE A 363 11.29 2.38 13.78
C PHE A 363 9.87 2.02 14.22
N THR A 364 8.86 2.03 13.34
CA THR A 364 7.52 1.57 13.71
C THR A 364 7.50 0.11 14.19
N LEU A 365 8.25 -0.80 13.53
CA LEU A 365 8.37 -2.19 13.99
C LEU A 365 9.17 -2.32 15.31
N GLU A 366 10.05 -1.36 15.62
CA GLU A 366 10.76 -1.29 16.89
C GLU A 366 9.84 -0.84 18.04
N LEU A 367 8.94 0.11 17.77
CA LEU A 367 7.89 0.50 18.72
C LEU A 367 6.92 -0.66 19.02
N LEU A 368 6.63 -1.53 18.04
CA LEU A 368 5.85 -2.76 18.29
C LEU A 368 6.51 -3.75 19.26
N THR A 369 7.85 -3.73 19.37
CA THR A 369 8.57 -4.49 20.40
C THR A 369 8.66 -3.72 21.73
N LEU A 370 9.03 -2.45 21.71
CA LEU A 370 9.32 -1.67 22.92
C LEU A 370 8.07 -1.21 23.69
N THR A 371 6.93 -1.04 23.02
CA THR A 371 5.69 -0.60 23.68
C THR A 371 4.80 -1.75 24.12
N LEU A 372 5.06 -2.99 23.69
CA LEU A 372 4.19 -4.14 24.01
C LEU A 372 4.10 -4.45 25.51
N PRO A 373 5.21 -4.63 26.27
CA PRO A 373 5.10 -5.00 27.69
C PRO A 373 4.39 -3.92 28.51
N LEU A 374 4.67 -2.65 28.19
CA LEU A 374 3.99 -1.49 28.74
C LEU A 374 2.48 -1.52 28.47
N LEU A 375 2.07 -1.84 27.23
CA LEU A 375 0.67 -1.90 26.83
C LEU A 375 -0.07 -3.09 27.45
N GLU A 376 0.58 -4.26 27.57
CA GLU A 376 0.04 -5.44 28.26
C GLU A 376 -0.17 -5.16 29.75
N ALA A 377 0.80 -4.53 30.43
CA ALA A 377 0.65 -4.09 31.82
C ALA A 377 -0.48 -3.06 32.00
N VAL A 378 -0.65 -2.14 31.04
CA VAL A 378 -1.77 -1.18 31.03
C VAL A 378 -3.13 -1.89 30.89
N GLU A 379 -3.26 -2.95 30.09
CA GLU A 379 -4.50 -3.74 30.06
C GLU A 379 -4.76 -4.46 31.40
N THR A 380 -3.72 -5.03 32.04
CA THR A 380 -3.84 -5.70 33.35
C THR A 380 -4.31 -4.72 34.44
N ILE A 381 -3.65 -3.58 34.58
CA ILE A 381 -4.03 -2.51 35.52
C ILE A 381 -5.48 -2.05 35.29
N LEU A 382 -5.88 -1.90 34.02
CA LEU A 382 -7.24 -1.50 33.66
C LEU A 382 -8.27 -2.62 33.87
N ALA A 383 -7.91 -3.90 33.76
CA ALA A 383 -8.79 -5.03 34.04
C ALA A 383 -9.14 -5.10 35.54
N GLU A 384 -8.12 -5.09 36.41
CA GLU A 384 -8.30 -5.03 37.88
C GLU A 384 -9.17 -3.84 38.33
N SER A 385 -9.08 -2.72 37.60
CA SER A 385 -9.82 -1.49 37.96
C SER A 385 -11.34 -1.56 37.73
N ARG A 386 -11.85 -2.59 37.05
CA ARG A 386 -13.29 -2.73 36.71
C ARG A 386 -14.12 -3.30 37.86
N ASP A 387 -13.48 -4.05 38.75
CA ASP A 387 -14.15 -4.85 39.79
C ASP A 387 -14.60 -4.03 41.02
N ARG A 388 -14.40 -2.71 40.97
CA ARG A 388 -14.80 -1.76 42.02
C ARG A 388 -15.58 -0.61 41.38
N SER A 389 -16.70 -0.24 42.00
CA SER A 389 -17.77 0.64 41.46
C SER A 389 -17.36 2.07 41.05
N ARG A 390 -16.09 2.45 41.16
CA ARG A 390 -15.47 3.61 40.50
C ARG A 390 -14.07 3.23 40.04
N ALA A 391 -13.80 3.37 38.73
CA ALA A 391 -12.50 3.09 38.15
C ALA A 391 -11.38 3.87 38.86
N VAL A 392 -10.46 3.13 39.50
CA VAL A 392 -9.39 3.69 40.34
C VAL A 392 -8.38 4.51 39.52
N VAL A 393 -8.16 4.09 38.27
CA VAL A 393 -7.14 4.62 37.36
C VAL A 393 -7.73 4.81 35.96
N ARG A 394 -7.23 5.81 35.23
CA ARG A 394 -7.53 6.09 33.82
C ARG A 394 -6.21 6.33 33.09
N ILE A 395 -5.92 5.48 32.10
CA ILE A 395 -4.68 5.54 31.30
C ILE A 395 -5.04 5.89 29.86
N ALA A 396 -4.54 7.04 29.39
CA ALA A 396 -4.71 7.53 28.02
C ALA A 396 -3.36 7.53 27.30
N ALA A 397 -3.20 6.62 26.32
CA ALA A 397 -2.07 6.66 25.40
C ALA A 397 -2.29 7.82 24.42
N ARG A 398 -1.46 8.86 24.49
CA ARG A 398 -1.55 10.06 23.64
C ARG A 398 -0.71 9.92 22.36
N SER A 399 0.32 9.09 22.40
CA SER A 399 1.10 8.65 21.25
C SER A 399 1.88 7.38 21.62
N ALA A 400 2.54 6.75 20.64
CA ALA A 400 3.50 5.67 20.89
C ALA A 400 4.70 6.09 21.76
N LYS A 401 4.83 7.39 22.11
CA LYS A 401 5.89 7.96 22.94
C LYS A 401 5.37 8.65 24.22
N MET A 402 4.05 8.67 24.47
CA MET A 402 3.48 9.44 25.58
C MET A 402 2.18 8.85 26.13
N TYR A 403 2.17 8.59 27.44
CA TYR A 403 1.03 8.04 28.17
C TYR A 403 0.70 8.95 29.36
N HIS A 404 -0.58 9.24 29.54
CA HIS A 404 -1.10 9.97 30.69
C HIS A 404 -1.78 8.96 31.62
N ILE A 405 -1.24 8.81 32.84
CA ILE A 405 -1.81 7.99 33.90
C ILE A 405 -2.49 8.95 34.88
N SER A 406 -3.73 8.69 35.25
CA SER A 406 -4.47 9.55 36.17
C SER A 406 -5.31 8.74 37.14
N TYR A 407 -5.38 9.21 38.38
CA TYR A 407 -6.03 8.53 39.50
C TYR A 407 -7.15 9.43 40.05
N PRO A 408 -8.38 9.37 39.48
CA PRO A 408 -9.39 10.40 39.68
C PRO A 408 -9.81 10.59 41.14
N PHE A 409 -9.76 9.52 41.95
CA PHE A 409 -10.10 9.54 43.37
C PHE A 409 -9.19 10.46 44.20
N LEU A 410 -7.89 10.55 43.84
CA LEU A 410 -6.92 11.43 44.50
C LEU A 410 -6.64 12.71 43.71
N GLN A 411 -7.20 12.84 42.50
CA GLN A 411 -6.88 13.86 41.49
C GLN A 411 -5.44 13.84 40.95
N TYR A 412 -4.63 12.84 41.30
CA TYR A 412 -3.24 12.70 40.84
C TYR A 412 -3.13 12.41 39.34
N ARG A 413 -2.06 12.92 38.73
CA ARG A 413 -1.72 12.79 37.31
C ARG A 413 -0.22 12.55 37.14
N PHE A 414 0.14 11.60 36.28
CA PHE A 414 1.51 11.29 35.91
C PHE A 414 1.65 11.20 34.39
N HIS A 415 2.78 11.67 33.88
CA HIS A 415 3.12 11.62 32.47
C HIS A 415 4.32 10.69 32.28
N LEU A 416 4.14 9.62 31.49
CA LEU A 416 5.20 8.73 31.06
C LEU A 416 5.59 9.12 29.63
N THR A 417 6.85 9.47 29.41
CA THR A 417 7.36 9.99 28.13
C THR A 417 8.58 9.22 27.64
N MET A 418 8.53 8.69 26.43
CA MET A 418 9.67 8.03 25.81
C MET A 418 10.61 9.06 25.19
N LYS A 419 11.88 9.05 25.62
CA LYS A 419 12.95 9.90 25.08
C LYS A 419 14.05 9.04 24.47
N GLN A 420 14.67 9.56 23.42
CA GLN A 420 15.81 8.94 22.75
C GLN A 420 17.02 9.87 22.88
N ARG A 421 18.15 9.37 23.39
CA ARG A 421 19.37 10.14 23.64
C ARG A 421 20.60 9.29 23.33
N ARG A 422 21.44 9.73 22.38
CA ARG A 422 22.68 9.03 21.96
C ARG A 422 22.45 7.53 21.71
N GLN A 423 21.49 7.21 20.85
CA GLN A 423 21.02 5.85 20.49
C GLN A 423 20.38 5.00 21.60
N ARG A 424 20.35 5.43 22.87
CA ARG A 424 19.52 4.77 23.90
C ARG A 424 18.11 5.34 23.92
N ILE A 425 17.14 4.46 24.19
CA ILE A 425 15.74 4.81 24.46
C ILE A 425 15.50 4.66 25.97
N SER A 426 14.69 5.55 26.55
CA SER A 426 14.38 5.57 27.98
C SER A 426 13.00 6.14 28.22
N TRP A 427 12.26 5.58 29.17
CA TRP A 427 10.97 6.09 29.62
C TRP A 427 11.16 7.00 30.84
N LEU A 428 10.61 8.21 30.79
CA LEU A 428 10.67 9.19 31.87
C LEU A 428 9.27 9.43 32.44
N LEU A 429 9.07 9.01 33.68
CA LEU A 429 7.88 9.26 34.50
C LEU A 429 8.04 10.58 35.25
N ARG A 430 7.02 11.46 35.17
CA ARG A 430 6.94 12.72 35.93
C ARG A 430 5.58 12.91 36.58
N ASN A 431 5.58 13.48 37.77
CA ASN A 431 4.35 13.91 38.46
C ASN A 431 3.82 15.19 37.79
N GLY A 432 2.59 15.15 37.27
CA GLY A 432 1.87 16.28 36.67
C GLY A 432 0.72 16.79 37.55
N THR A 433 0.71 16.42 38.82
CA THR A 433 -0.30 16.83 39.80
C THR A 433 -0.06 18.26 40.26
N ILE A 434 -1.14 19.04 40.38
CA ILE A 434 -1.09 20.46 40.80
C ILE A 434 -0.49 20.56 42.21
N PRO A 435 0.44 21.48 42.51
CA PRO A 435 1.13 21.55 43.81
C PRO A 435 0.22 21.55 45.04
N ASN A 436 -0.93 22.24 44.98
CA ASN A 436 -1.91 22.28 46.07
C ASN A 436 -2.47 20.88 46.43
N VAL A 437 -2.73 20.03 45.42
CA VAL A 437 -3.20 18.64 45.60
C VAL A 437 -2.09 17.72 46.13
N ARG A 438 -0.81 18.06 45.87
CA ARG A 438 0.33 17.36 46.46
C ARG A 438 0.50 17.73 47.94
N MET A 439 0.42 19.01 48.26
CA MET A 439 0.52 19.53 49.65
C MET A 439 -0.56 18.96 50.58
N SER A 440 -1.77 18.67 50.08
CA SER A 440 -2.83 18.05 50.89
C SER A 440 -2.69 16.54 51.11
N GLN A 441 -1.70 15.87 50.50
CA GLN A 441 -1.47 14.42 50.64
C GLN A 441 0.00 14.09 50.97
N VAL A 442 0.54 14.76 52.00
CA VAL A 442 1.93 14.63 52.48
C VAL A 442 2.38 13.16 52.67
N ALA A 443 1.52 12.30 53.22
CA ALA A 443 1.82 10.88 53.42
C ALA A 443 2.10 10.14 52.10
N LEU A 444 1.32 10.41 51.05
CA LEU A 444 1.48 9.82 49.73
C LEU A 444 2.71 10.38 49.00
N GLU A 445 2.95 11.68 49.08
CA GLU A 445 4.16 12.30 48.50
C GLU A 445 5.44 11.78 49.18
N SER A 446 5.40 11.51 50.49
CA SER A 446 6.48 10.82 51.22
C SER A 446 6.68 9.39 50.70
N GLU A 447 5.60 8.61 50.55
CA GLU A 447 5.68 7.23 50.03
C GLU A 447 6.22 7.19 48.58
N LEU A 448 5.72 8.05 47.68
CA LEU A 448 6.23 8.21 46.32
C LEU A 448 7.70 8.64 46.31
N THR A 449 8.11 9.53 47.22
CA THR A 449 9.50 9.98 47.34
C THR A 449 10.42 8.81 47.74
N ASN A 450 10.01 8.04 48.74
CA ASN A 450 10.81 6.98 49.35
C ASN A 450 10.78 5.66 48.55
N LYS A 451 9.74 5.41 47.74
CA LYS A 451 9.63 4.19 46.92
C LYS A 451 9.89 4.39 45.42
N ILE A 452 9.90 5.64 44.90
CA ILE A 452 10.13 5.92 43.47
C ILE A 452 11.18 7.02 43.25
N LEU A 453 11.09 8.19 43.90
CA LEU A 453 11.90 9.34 43.49
C LEU A 453 13.37 9.29 43.95
N LYS A 454 13.67 8.59 45.05
CA LYS A 454 15.02 8.48 45.64
C LYS A 454 15.67 7.09 45.54
N VAL A 455 14.99 6.10 44.98
CA VAL A 455 15.40 4.68 44.98
C VAL A 455 15.64 4.20 43.54
N ASN A 456 16.44 3.14 43.39
CA ASN A 456 16.57 2.38 42.15
C ASN A 456 15.78 1.07 42.28
N GLY A 457 14.95 0.75 41.29
CA GLY A 457 14.22 -0.52 41.20
C GLY A 457 14.67 -1.35 40.01
N ASP A 458 13.96 -2.46 39.78
CA ASP A 458 14.19 -3.32 38.62
C ASP A 458 13.98 -2.56 37.30
N GLY A 459 15.05 -2.32 36.55
CA GLY A 459 15.03 -1.63 35.25
C GLY A 459 14.84 -0.11 35.29
N TRP A 460 14.77 0.53 36.47
CA TRP A 460 14.54 1.98 36.59
C TRP A 460 15.22 2.63 37.80
N ARG A 461 15.39 3.96 37.71
CA ARG A 461 16.04 4.80 38.72
C ARG A 461 15.26 6.07 39.04
N GLY A 462 15.22 6.45 40.31
CA GLY A 462 14.76 7.76 40.78
C GLY A 462 15.69 8.89 40.32
N LEU A 463 15.10 10.07 40.12
CA LEU A 463 15.79 11.32 39.72
C LEU A 463 15.39 12.53 40.60
N GLY A 464 14.64 12.32 41.68
CA GLY A 464 14.11 13.39 42.54
C GLY A 464 12.90 14.11 41.94
N ASP A 465 12.96 14.58 40.68
CA ASP A 465 11.82 15.20 39.97
C ASP A 465 10.87 14.19 39.30
N GLY A 466 11.29 12.92 39.26
CA GLY A 466 10.61 11.83 38.58
C GLY A 466 11.42 10.54 38.67
N ALA A 467 11.16 9.61 37.75
CA ALA A 467 11.92 8.38 37.60
C ALA A 467 12.15 8.05 36.12
N MET A 468 13.27 7.39 35.82
CA MET A 468 13.66 6.97 34.48
C MET A 468 13.83 5.46 34.44
N ALA A 469 13.06 4.78 33.57
CA ALA A 469 13.27 3.39 33.20
C ALA A 469 14.06 3.27 31.88
N GLU A 470 14.82 2.19 31.73
CA GLU A 470 15.40 1.85 30.42
C GLU A 470 14.30 1.35 29.46
N ALA A 471 14.64 1.17 28.17
CA ALA A 471 13.65 0.90 27.12
C ALA A 471 12.82 -0.37 27.36
N ASP A 472 13.45 -1.37 27.98
CA ASP A 472 12.98 -2.77 27.98
C ASP A 472 12.07 -3.11 29.18
N ASN A 473 12.15 -2.34 30.28
CA ASN A 473 11.33 -2.56 31.48
C ASN A 473 10.78 -1.26 32.10
N PRO A 474 9.85 -0.56 31.42
CA PRO A 474 9.00 0.46 32.06
C PRO A 474 7.87 -0.13 32.92
N VAL A 475 7.67 -1.46 32.89
CA VAL A 475 6.52 -2.14 33.49
C VAL A 475 6.61 -2.12 35.01
N SER A 476 7.74 -2.53 35.57
CA SER A 476 8.02 -2.56 37.01
C SER A 476 7.73 -1.20 37.68
N LEU A 477 8.20 -0.10 37.09
CA LEU A 477 7.98 1.28 37.56
C LEU A 477 6.49 1.63 37.68
N ILE A 478 5.67 1.19 36.71
CA ILE A 478 4.26 1.54 36.65
C ILE A 478 3.44 0.64 37.58
N MET A 479 3.80 -0.64 37.71
CA MET A 479 3.19 -1.54 38.69
C MET A 479 3.47 -1.08 40.13
N VAL A 480 4.68 -0.58 40.42
CA VAL A 480 5.02 0.02 41.72
C VAL A 480 4.21 1.29 41.98
N LEU A 481 4.10 2.19 40.99
CA LEU A 481 3.28 3.40 41.09
C LEU A 481 1.81 3.09 41.37
N ASP A 482 1.21 2.18 40.58
CA ASP A 482 -0.20 1.81 40.70
C ASP A 482 -0.50 1.08 42.02
N ASN A 483 0.41 0.24 42.51
CA ASN A 483 0.28 -0.42 43.81
C ASN A 483 0.34 0.57 44.99
N ILE A 484 1.24 1.56 44.96
CA ILE A 484 1.29 2.65 45.96
C ILE A 484 -0.04 3.39 46.01
N ILE A 485 -0.57 3.79 44.84
CA ILE A 485 -1.86 4.51 44.78
C ILE A 485 -3.01 3.61 45.24
N LYS A 486 -3.09 2.35 44.80
CA LYS A 486 -4.11 1.37 45.23
C LYS A 486 -4.10 1.17 46.75
N THR A 487 -2.91 1.08 47.36
CA THR A 487 -2.72 0.91 48.81
C THR A 487 -3.20 2.15 49.57
N HIS A 488 -2.80 3.35 49.14
CA HIS A 488 -3.23 4.60 49.78
C HIS A 488 -4.75 4.84 49.65
N VAL A 489 -5.34 4.53 48.49
CA VAL A 489 -6.80 4.59 48.28
C VAL A 489 -7.56 3.59 49.15
N ALA A 490 -6.98 2.41 49.43
CA ALA A 490 -7.57 1.46 50.36
C ALA A 490 -7.53 1.99 51.81
N GLN A 491 -6.38 2.51 52.26
CA GLN A 491 -6.20 3.10 53.59
C GLN A 491 -7.19 4.24 53.86
N GLN A 492 -7.33 5.20 52.92
CA GLN A 492 -8.27 6.30 53.05
C GLN A 492 -9.73 5.83 53.16
N ARG A 493 -10.12 4.76 52.46
CA ARG A 493 -11.48 4.19 52.53
C ARG A 493 -11.75 3.51 53.86
N THR A 494 -10.79 2.75 54.39
CA THR A 494 -10.92 2.12 55.72
C THR A 494 -11.00 3.18 56.82
N GLN A 495 -10.19 4.24 56.75
CA GLN A 495 -10.25 5.37 57.69
C GLN A 495 -11.58 6.12 57.61
N ALA A 496 -12.10 6.38 56.40
CA ALA A 496 -13.42 6.99 56.23
C ALA A 496 -14.56 6.13 56.79
N ALA A 497 -14.49 4.80 56.64
CA ALA A 497 -15.46 3.87 57.22
C ALA A 497 -15.41 3.85 58.75
N ALA A 498 -14.22 3.78 59.35
CA ALA A 498 -14.02 3.84 60.80
C ALA A 498 -14.54 5.16 61.40
N ASN A 499 -14.20 6.30 60.78
CA ASN A 499 -14.65 7.62 61.22
C ASN A 499 -16.16 7.83 61.02
N GLY A 500 -16.78 7.12 60.07
CA GLY A 500 -18.24 7.09 59.90
C GLY A 500 -18.96 6.32 61.00
N ALA A 501 -18.43 5.14 61.39
CA ALA A 501 -18.99 4.32 62.47
C ALA A 501 -18.94 5.03 63.84
N GLY A 502 -17.87 5.80 64.11
CA GLY A 502 -17.68 6.52 65.37
C GLY A 502 -18.66 7.67 65.65
N LYS A 503 -19.64 7.94 64.78
CA LYS A 503 -20.57 9.08 64.93
C LYS A 503 -22.02 8.70 65.27
N VAL A 504 -22.31 7.43 65.56
CA VAL A 504 -23.67 6.93 65.87
C VAL A 504 -23.75 6.31 67.27
N MET A 505 -23.24 7.01 68.30
CA MET A 505 -23.56 6.66 69.70
C MET A 505 -23.31 7.82 70.69
N LYS A 506 -24.22 8.81 70.71
CA LYS A 506 -24.62 9.60 71.90
C LYS A 506 -25.72 10.60 71.57
N VAL A 507 -26.94 10.30 72.01
CA VAL A 507 -27.80 11.07 72.94
C VAL A 507 -29.20 10.48 72.80
N ASP A 508 -29.57 9.62 73.74
CA ASP A 508 -30.96 9.38 74.14
C ASP A 508 -31.25 10.25 75.36
N GLY A 509 -32.50 10.69 75.53
CA GLY A 509 -32.97 11.25 76.81
C GLY A 509 -33.91 12.46 76.75
N ASN A 510 -35.20 12.18 76.49
CA ASN A 510 -36.36 12.94 77.02
C ASN A 510 -36.59 14.41 76.54
N GLN A 511 -37.82 14.93 76.46
CA GLN A 511 -39.16 14.32 76.51
C GLN A 511 -40.22 15.26 75.87
N SER A 512 -41.41 14.72 75.55
CA SER A 512 -42.74 15.38 75.49
C SER A 512 -42.83 16.85 75.03
N ASN A 513 -43.52 17.17 73.93
CA ASN A 513 -45.00 17.18 73.91
C ASN A 513 -45.57 17.24 72.48
N ALA A 514 -46.88 17.01 72.34
CA ALA A 514 -47.57 16.98 71.04
C ALA A 514 -48.82 17.90 70.97
N ALA A 515 -48.82 18.80 69.98
CA ALA A 515 -50.00 19.45 69.36
C ALA A 515 -49.52 19.93 67.96
N ALA A 516 -50.10 19.59 66.80
CA ALA A 516 -51.51 19.58 66.33
C ALA A 516 -51.92 20.89 65.64
N ALA A 517 -52.59 20.78 64.48
CA ALA A 517 -53.00 21.85 63.54
C ALA A 517 -51.82 22.62 62.89
N SER A 518 -51.59 22.62 61.56
CA SER A 518 -52.42 23.15 60.44
C SER A 518 -52.62 24.67 60.54
N LEU A 519 -52.44 25.49 59.50
CA LEU A 519 -52.77 25.36 58.06
C LEU A 519 -51.64 25.94 57.16
N SER A 520 -51.44 25.49 55.91
CA SER A 520 -51.94 26.09 54.63
C SER A 520 -51.57 27.58 54.44
N ASN A 521 -51.25 28.14 53.26
CA ASN A 521 -51.33 27.69 51.85
C ASN A 521 -50.51 28.72 50.99
N SER A 522 -50.31 28.64 49.66
CA SER A 522 -50.73 27.70 48.60
C SER A 522 -49.83 27.85 47.35
N SER A 523 -49.97 26.91 46.40
CA SER A 523 -49.92 27.09 44.93
C SER A 523 -48.65 27.66 44.25
N GLY A 524 -48.15 27.07 43.16
CA GLY A 524 -48.66 25.92 42.40
C GLY A 524 -47.63 25.35 41.41
N THR A 525 -47.69 24.05 41.09
CA THR A 525 -48.47 23.42 39.99
C THR A 525 -47.86 23.61 38.59
N SER A 526 -47.73 22.60 37.72
CA SER A 526 -47.71 21.12 37.79
C SER A 526 -47.27 20.63 36.38
N GLN A 527 -46.65 19.47 36.11
CA GLN A 527 -47.09 18.07 36.31
C GLN A 527 -48.51 17.74 35.79
N PRO A 528 -48.81 16.47 35.42
CA PRO A 528 -47.94 15.38 34.92
C PRO A 528 -48.57 14.65 33.69
N ALA A 529 -48.03 13.50 33.27
CA ALA A 529 -48.79 12.23 33.12
C ALA A 529 -47.95 11.05 32.53
N ALA A 530 -48.30 9.83 32.95
CA ALA A 530 -48.07 8.55 32.25
C ALA A 530 -49.47 7.97 31.85
N VAL A 531 -49.72 6.76 31.33
CA VAL A 531 -48.97 5.48 31.15
C VAL A 531 -49.33 4.91 29.73
N THR A 532 -49.47 3.63 29.32
CA THR A 532 -49.51 2.26 29.91
C THR A 532 -49.28 1.20 28.80
N ALA A 533 -48.90 -0.04 29.17
CA ALA A 533 -49.27 -1.33 28.51
C ALA A 533 -48.78 -1.63 27.05
N THR A 534 -48.63 -2.87 26.53
CA THR A 534 -48.54 -4.26 27.08
C THR A 534 -47.99 -5.24 26.02
N SER A 535 -47.25 -6.29 26.44
CA SER A 535 -47.08 -7.65 25.82
C SER A 535 -46.51 -7.76 24.37
N THR A 536 -45.98 -8.88 23.84
CA THR A 536 -45.95 -10.33 24.24
C THR A 536 -44.71 -11.05 23.63
N THR A 537 -44.35 -12.26 24.12
CA THR A 537 -43.54 -13.40 23.52
C THR A 537 -42.82 -13.22 22.16
N GLY A 538 -41.58 -13.66 21.90
CA GLY A 538 -40.92 -14.97 22.17
C GLY A 538 -40.59 -15.65 20.80
N VAL A 539 -39.51 -16.39 20.50
CA VAL A 539 -38.95 -17.64 21.09
C VAL A 539 -37.70 -18.11 20.27
N LEU A 540 -36.74 -18.81 20.89
CA LEU A 540 -35.66 -19.70 20.36
C LEU A 540 -34.64 -19.27 19.25
N ALA A 541 -33.43 -19.83 19.38
CA ALA A 541 -32.46 -20.11 18.31
C ALA A 541 -32.29 -21.65 18.17
N PRO A 542 -31.64 -22.16 17.11
CA PRO A 542 -30.32 -22.78 17.34
C PRO A 542 -29.33 -22.66 16.15
N ASN A 543 -28.13 -23.22 16.34
CA ASN A 543 -27.09 -23.40 15.31
C ASN A 543 -27.36 -24.61 14.40
N SER A 544 -26.73 -24.65 13.22
CA SER A 544 -26.20 -25.89 12.62
C SER A 544 -25.14 -25.60 11.54
N GLU A 545 -24.27 -26.59 11.30
CA GLU A 545 -23.17 -26.57 10.33
C GLU A 545 -23.61 -27.22 9.00
N SER A 546 -22.86 -26.96 7.91
CA SER A 546 -22.35 -28.04 7.02
C SER A 546 -21.53 -27.49 5.85
N ASP A 547 -20.47 -28.21 5.47
CA ASP A 547 -19.75 -28.02 4.20
C ASP A 547 -20.59 -28.39 2.97
N ILE A 548 -20.18 -27.91 1.79
CA ILE A 548 -20.01 -28.80 0.62
C ILE A 548 -18.95 -28.24 -0.34
N SER A 549 -18.26 -29.15 -1.03
CA SER A 549 -17.00 -28.92 -1.73
C SER A 549 -17.15 -28.82 -3.26
N LYS A 550 -16.03 -28.47 -3.92
CA LYS A 550 -15.79 -28.43 -5.39
C LYS A 550 -16.33 -27.13 -6.03
N GLN A 551 -15.70 -26.58 -7.07
CA GLN A 551 -14.85 -27.24 -8.08
C GLN A 551 -13.59 -26.40 -8.40
N ALA A 552 -12.41 -26.90 -8.07
CA ALA A 552 -11.15 -26.32 -8.54
C ALA A 552 -10.95 -26.69 -10.02
N ASN A 553 -10.76 -25.69 -10.89
CA ASN A 553 -10.54 -25.90 -12.31
C ASN A 553 -9.09 -25.54 -12.70
N ASN A 554 -8.47 -26.34 -13.57
CA ASN A 554 -7.02 -26.40 -13.69
C ASN A 554 -6.42 -25.16 -14.39
N GLY A 555 -5.71 -24.33 -13.61
CA GLY A 555 -4.81 -23.32 -14.16
C GLY A 555 -3.53 -23.98 -14.68
N SER A 556 -3.25 -23.83 -15.98
CA SER A 556 -2.06 -24.41 -16.61
C SER A 556 -0.76 -23.87 -16.02
N ILE A 557 0.02 -24.76 -15.39
CA ILE A 557 1.34 -24.43 -14.85
C ILE A 557 2.30 -24.21 -16.02
N ILE A 558 2.74 -22.98 -16.22
CA ILE A 558 3.89 -22.68 -17.10
C ILE A 558 5.15 -23.01 -16.29
N THR A 559 5.72 -24.19 -16.52
CA THR A 559 7.06 -24.53 -16.02
C THR A 559 8.08 -23.59 -16.65
N ILE A 560 8.94 -23.03 -15.80
CA ILE A 560 10.10 -22.24 -16.23
C ILE A 560 11.33 -23.11 -15.97
N ASP A 561 12.07 -23.43 -17.02
CA ASP A 561 13.47 -23.82 -16.93
C ASP A 561 14.33 -22.61 -16.49
#